data_AF-A0A388T981-F1
#
_entry.id   AF-A0A388T981-F1
#
_cell.length_a   1.000
_cell.length_b   1.000
_cell.length_c   1.000
_cell.angle_alpha   90.00
_cell.angle_beta   90.00
_cell.angle_gamma   90.00
#
_symmetry.space_group_name_H-M   'P 1'
#
loop_
_entity.id
_entity.type
_entity.pdbx_description
1 polymer ?
#
loop_
_entity_poly.entity_id
_entity_poly.type
_entity_poly.pdbx_seq_one_letter_code
_entity_poly.pdbx_strand_id
1 'polypeptide(L)'
;MPLLKKHTLRLGEQLVHMGLPEPDGAESSEEESFNSTPNVSPVEMLYTEPVEPAEPLVSEAEREQLIQNILQEGKAQADAAAAEIKQKAEEEARQIIDAAEHKARELLEKEIAKGVEEGRQKIYEQLKGHIAEAQNVLRQANAQKNTIIKSAVPEVMKLSTRIAAQVVRNELAQSQDIVMDIVKDAIEKISDNEQVVIKVAAQDLQTVRNEKDLIIDLVEAKNLSIVPDKHCAEGGCLIETKLGFIDAKVVTKLDMIQTALLGVYQEEKVKRETALKEAVERGEEVDLAAEEQKDIEELMQVTSLEEIREQEKKMLEEQQEKAKAEGGVEGAPEL
;
A
#
# COMPACT_ATOMS: atom_id res chain seq x y z
N MET A 1 50.78 -10.70 18.46
CA MET A 1 49.72 -9.66 18.55
C MET A 1 49.51 -9.07 17.16
N PRO A 2 48.30 -8.61 16.77
CA PRO A 2 47.07 -8.31 17.56
C PRO A 2 45.80 -8.99 16.93
N LEU A 3 44.53 -8.80 17.31
CA LEU A 3 43.75 -8.57 18.55
C LEU A 3 42.23 -8.70 18.19
N LEU A 4 41.41 -9.28 19.10
CA LEU A 4 39.99 -8.94 19.44
C LEU A 4 38.87 -9.22 18.39
N LYS A 5 37.65 -9.70 18.67
CA LYS A 5 36.84 -10.02 19.88
C LYS A 5 35.74 -11.03 19.49
N LYS A 6 35.44 -12.01 20.35
CA LYS A 6 34.23 -12.85 20.29
C LYS A 6 33.21 -12.31 21.30
N HIS A 7 32.02 -11.96 20.86
CA HIS A 7 30.82 -11.89 21.70
C HIS A 7 29.80 -12.88 21.13
N THR A 8 29.37 -13.82 21.95
CA THR A 8 28.26 -14.73 21.65
C THR A 8 27.22 -14.50 22.74
N LEU A 9 26.05 -14.01 22.34
CA LEU A 9 24.86 -13.90 23.19
C LEU A 9 24.16 -15.27 23.22
N ARG A 10 23.90 -15.75 24.43
CA ARG A 10 23.09 -16.92 24.76
C ARG A 10 21.60 -16.63 24.54
N LEU A 11 20.84 -17.68 24.24
CA LEU A 11 19.49 -17.90 24.79
C LEU A 11 19.07 -19.36 24.58
N GLY A 12 18.61 -20.01 25.66
CA GLY A 12 17.77 -21.21 25.62
C GLY A 12 18.45 -22.54 25.92
N GLU A 13 18.42 -22.94 27.19
CA GLU A 13 17.90 -24.25 27.64
C GLU A 13 18.07 -24.35 29.15
N GLN A 14 16.96 -24.30 29.89
CA GLN A 14 16.93 -24.71 31.29
C GLN A 14 15.70 -25.58 31.50
N LEU A 15 15.96 -26.88 31.54
CA LEU A 15 15.11 -27.87 32.20
C LEU A 15 15.33 -27.71 33.71
N VAL A 16 14.24 -27.47 34.42
CA VAL A 16 14.19 -27.46 35.88
C VAL A 16 14.08 -28.91 36.34
N HIS A 17 14.98 -29.35 37.22
CA HIS A 17 14.67 -30.45 38.13
C HIS A 17 14.93 -30.01 39.56
N MET A 18 13.87 -30.11 40.37
CA MET A 18 13.86 -29.85 41.79
C MET A 18 14.65 -30.92 42.54
N GLY A 19 15.48 -30.47 43.49
CA GLY A 19 16.08 -31.27 44.55
C GLY A 19 16.17 -30.41 45.81
N LEU A 20 15.54 -30.88 46.88
CA LEU A 20 15.43 -30.28 48.21
C LEU A 20 16.80 -30.12 48.92
N PRO A 21 16.92 -29.23 49.92
CA PRO A 21 18.19 -28.82 50.51
C PRO A 21 18.71 -29.79 51.59
N GLU A 22 20.05 -29.97 51.61
CA GLU A 22 20.79 -30.50 52.76
C GLU A 22 21.14 -29.35 53.74
N PRO A 23 21.27 -29.62 55.05
CA PRO A 23 21.46 -28.59 56.07
C PRO A 23 22.88 -28.01 56.10
N ASP A 24 22.95 -26.69 56.14
CA ASP A 24 24.12 -25.87 56.46
C ASP A 24 24.61 -26.09 57.90
N GLY A 25 25.92 -25.98 58.10
CA GLY A 25 26.49 -25.57 59.39
C GLY A 25 27.60 -26.46 59.94
N ALA A 26 28.76 -26.50 59.27
CA ALA A 26 30.02 -26.88 59.92
C ALA A 26 30.88 -25.61 60.08
N GLU A 27 30.73 -24.92 61.20
CA GLU A 27 31.72 -23.94 61.66
C GLU A 27 32.81 -24.68 62.44
N SER A 28 34.04 -24.50 61.96
CA SER A 28 35.28 -24.88 62.61
C SER A 28 35.59 -23.91 63.75
N SER A 29 35.85 -24.42 64.95
CA SER A 29 36.58 -23.68 65.99
C SER A 29 37.48 -24.61 66.79
N GLU A 30 38.78 -24.42 66.59
CA GLU A 30 39.85 -24.38 67.60
C GLU A 30 40.12 -25.65 68.43
N GLU A 31 41.21 -26.32 68.06
CA GLU A 31 41.96 -27.24 68.91
C GLU A 31 42.66 -26.44 70.04
N GLU A 32 42.28 -26.67 71.29
CA GLU A 32 43.18 -26.49 72.43
C GLU A 32 43.29 -27.81 73.21
N SER A 33 44.51 -28.31 73.30
CA SER A 33 44.86 -29.49 74.08
C SER A 33 44.83 -29.17 75.57
N PHE A 34 44.14 -29.99 76.37
CA PHE A 34 44.47 -30.12 77.80
C PHE A 34 44.55 -31.60 78.18
N ASN A 35 45.78 -32.04 78.36
CA ASN A 35 46.18 -33.37 78.79
C ASN A 35 46.05 -33.45 80.32
N SER A 36 45.25 -34.36 80.87
CA SER A 36 45.54 -34.97 82.17
C SER A 36 44.72 -36.25 82.39
N THR A 37 45.43 -37.34 82.57
CA THR A 37 44.93 -38.66 82.95
C THR A 37 44.50 -38.70 84.43
N PRO A 38 43.36 -39.29 84.79
CA PRO A 38 43.16 -39.76 86.15
C PRO A 38 43.73 -41.17 86.30
N ASN A 39 44.92 -41.19 86.89
CA ASN A 39 45.44 -42.17 87.84
C ASN A 39 44.47 -43.30 88.24
N VAL A 40 44.72 -44.52 87.76
CA VAL A 40 44.07 -45.75 88.23
C VAL A 40 44.94 -46.31 89.35
N SER A 41 44.51 -46.13 90.60
CA SER A 41 45.12 -46.80 91.76
C SER A 41 44.36 -48.09 92.11
N PRO A 42 45.07 -49.13 92.59
CA PRO A 42 44.65 -50.53 92.51
C PRO A 42 43.59 -50.85 93.56
N VAL A 43 42.47 -51.45 93.15
CA VAL A 43 41.46 -51.92 94.12
C VAL A 43 41.85 -53.32 94.59
N GLU A 44 42.29 -53.37 95.85
CA GLU A 44 42.51 -54.55 96.68
C GLU A 44 41.30 -55.50 96.67
N MET A 45 41.56 -56.78 96.41
CA MET A 45 40.65 -57.87 96.74
C MET A 45 40.60 -58.02 98.27
N LEU A 46 39.58 -57.42 98.89
CA LEU A 46 39.24 -57.64 100.29
C LEU A 46 37.92 -58.41 100.37
N TYR A 47 38.02 -59.62 100.91
CA TYR A 47 36.90 -60.48 101.28
C TYR A 47 35.92 -59.71 102.18
N THR A 48 34.68 -59.59 101.73
CA THR A 48 33.54 -59.20 102.58
C THR A 48 32.69 -60.45 102.85
N GLU A 49 32.26 -60.58 104.10
CA GLU A 49 31.48 -61.71 104.64
C GLU A 49 30.20 -61.97 103.83
N PRO A 50 29.67 -63.21 103.81
CA PRO A 50 28.48 -63.54 103.05
C PRO A 50 27.30 -62.69 103.52
N VAL A 51 26.83 -61.79 102.66
CA VAL A 51 25.57 -61.07 102.86
C VAL A 51 24.44 -62.08 102.69
N GLU A 52 23.70 -62.32 103.78
CA GLU A 52 22.45 -63.09 103.76
C GLU A 52 21.53 -62.60 102.63
N PRO A 53 20.83 -63.49 101.91
CA PRO A 53 19.94 -63.06 100.84
C PRO A 53 18.85 -62.17 101.42
N ALA A 54 18.89 -60.88 101.09
CA ALA A 54 17.84 -59.94 101.40
C ALA A 54 16.54 -60.44 100.78
N GLU A 55 15.56 -60.81 101.62
CA GLU A 55 14.23 -61.16 101.17
C GLU A 55 13.64 -59.98 100.36
N PRO A 56 12.97 -60.24 99.22
CA PRO A 56 12.45 -59.17 98.38
C PRO A 56 11.41 -58.34 99.15
N LEU A 57 11.67 -57.03 99.24
CA LEU A 57 10.83 -56.02 99.92
C LEU A 57 9.43 -55.82 99.31
N VAL A 58 9.09 -56.54 98.24
CA VAL A 58 7.87 -56.40 97.44
C VAL A 58 7.50 -57.77 96.89
N SER A 59 6.22 -58.14 96.90
CA SER A 59 5.77 -59.43 96.38
C SER A 59 6.02 -59.53 94.86
N GLU A 60 6.26 -60.74 94.34
CA GLU A 60 6.44 -60.95 92.89
C GLU A 60 5.28 -60.37 92.06
N ALA A 61 4.05 -60.44 92.61
CA ALA A 61 2.84 -59.90 92.00
C ALA A 61 2.85 -58.36 91.88
N GLU A 62 3.36 -57.63 92.88
CA GLU A 62 3.46 -56.16 92.85
C GLU A 62 4.53 -55.69 91.86
N ARG A 63 5.62 -56.46 91.69
CA ARG A 63 6.67 -56.17 90.70
C ARG A 63 6.16 -56.35 89.27
N GLU A 64 5.36 -57.38 89.00
CA GLU A 64 4.72 -57.57 87.70
C GLU A 64 3.71 -56.45 87.38
N GLN A 65 2.92 -56.01 88.36
CA GLN A 65 1.98 -54.89 88.20
C GLN A 65 2.70 -53.57 87.90
N LEU A 66 3.80 -53.27 88.59
CA LEU A 66 4.62 -52.09 88.30
C LEU A 66 5.19 -52.11 86.88
N ILE A 67 5.71 -53.26 86.43
CA ILE A 67 6.22 -53.42 85.06
C ILE A 67 5.10 -53.23 84.03
N GLN A 68 3.91 -53.79 84.27
CA GLN A 68 2.77 -53.59 83.38
C GLN A 68 2.33 -52.12 83.31
N ASN A 69 2.28 -51.41 84.44
CA ASN A 69 1.94 -50.00 84.47
C ASN A 69 2.96 -49.14 83.71
N ILE A 70 4.26 -49.35 83.90
CA ILE A 70 5.32 -48.62 83.17
C ILE A 70 5.24 -48.88 81.66
N LEU A 71 4.99 -50.14 81.26
CA LEU A 71 4.81 -50.48 79.85
C LEU A 71 3.55 -49.85 79.25
N GLN A 72 2.48 -49.76 80.03
CA GLN A 72 1.22 -49.15 79.59
C GLN A 72 1.35 -47.63 79.48
N GLU A 73 2.01 -46.97 80.45
CA GLU A 73 2.32 -45.54 80.41
C GLU A 73 3.28 -45.21 79.26
N GLY A 74 4.33 -46.01 79.05
CA GLY A 74 5.28 -45.83 77.95
C GLY A 74 4.62 -45.99 76.58
N LYS A 75 3.70 -46.96 76.42
CA LYS A 75 2.88 -47.10 75.21
C LYS A 75 1.96 -45.89 75.01
N ALA A 76 1.24 -45.47 76.05
CA ALA A 76 0.35 -44.32 75.97
C ALA A 76 1.09 -43.02 75.61
N GLN A 77 2.30 -42.82 76.16
CA GLN A 77 3.16 -41.67 75.82
C GLN A 77 3.69 -41.75 74.39
N ALA A 78 4.11 -42.93 73.92
CA ALA A 78 4.57 -43.13 72.55
C ALA A 78 3.43 -42.91 71.53
N ASP A 79 2.23 -43.42 71.82
CA ASP A 79 1.04 -43.22 70.98
C ASP A 79 0.62 -41.74 70.94
N ALA A 80 0.68 -41.04 72.09
CA ALA A 80 0.42 -39.61 72.16
C ALA A 80 1.44 -38.76 71.36
N ALA A 81 2.73 -39.07 71.49
CA ALA A 81 3.79 -38.39 70.73
C ALA A 81 3.69 -38.67 69.22
N ALA A 82 3.36 -39.92 68.83
CA ALA A 82 3.14 -40.28 67.43
C ALA A 82 1.92 -39.57 66.84
N ALA A 83 0.83 -39.42 67.62
CA ALA A 83 -0.35 -38.67 67.21
C ALA A 83 -0.03 -37.17 67.02
N GLU A 84 0.75 -36.57 67.92
CA GLU A 84 1.16 -35.17 67.81
C GLU A 84 2.07 -34.92 66.59
N ILE A 85 3.05 -35.78 66.35
CA ILE A 85 3.92 -35.70 65.16
C ILE A 85 3.09 -35.84 63.88
N LYS A 86 2.15 -36.79 63.85
CA LYS A 86 1.27 -36.98 62.70
C LYS A 86 0.38 -35.76 62.47
N GLN A 87 -0.19 -35.19 63.53
CA GLN A 87 -1.02 -33.98 63.42
C GLN A 87 -0.21 -32.78 62.90
N LYS A 88 1.01 -32.58 63.42
CA LYS A 88 1.93 -31.53 62.93
C LYS A 88 2.30 -31.75 61.46
N ALA A 89 2.64 -32.98 61.07
CA ALA A 89 2.98 -33.31 59.69
C ALA A 89 1.78 -33.12 58.74
N GLU A 90 0.55 -33.46 59.16
CA GLU A 90 -0.66 -33.22 58.38
C GLU A 90 -0.96 -31.71 58.24
N GLU A 91 -0.72 -30.92 59.28
CA GLU A 91 -0.90 -29.47 59.24
C GLU A 91 0.14 -28.78 58.36
N GLU A 92 1.42 -29.16 58.47
CA GLU A 92 2.48 -28.71 57.58
C GLU A 92 2.21 -29.10 56.11
N ALA A 93 1.77 -30.34 55.86
CA ALA A 93 1.41 -30.79 54.52
C ALA A 93 0.25 -29.96 53.94
N ARG A 94 -0.79 -29.65 54.74
CA ARG A 94 -1.88 -28.77 54.33
C ARG A 94 -1.38 -27.37 53.99
N GLN A 95 -0.54 -26.78 54.84
CA GLN A 95 0.03 -25.45 54.58
C GLN A 95 0.87 -25.41 53.29
N ILE A 96 1.66 -26.47 53.01
CA ILE A 96 2.43 -26.58 51.78
C ILE A 96 1.51 -26.66 50.56
N ILE A 97 0.45 -27.46 50.62
CA ILE A 97 -0.53 -27.59 49.54
C ILE A 97 -1.24 -26.26 49.29
N ASP A 98 -1.75 -25.61 50.34
CA ASP A 98 -2.45 -24.32 50.23
C ASP A 98 -1.52 -23.24 49.63
N ALA A 99 -0.26 -23.19 50.08
CA ALA A 99 0.73 -22.26 49.54
C ALA A 99 1.08 -22.57 48.08
N ALA A 100 1.16 -23.84 47.70
CA ALA A 100 1.41 -24.25 46.32
C ALA A 100 0.22 -23.91 45.40
N GLU A 101 -1.02 -24.14 45.85
CA GLU A 101 -2.23 -23.78 45.12
C GLU A 101 -2.38 -22.27 44.95
N HIS A 102 -2.04 -21.48 45.97
CA HIS A 102 -2.06 -20.02 45.88
C HIS A 102 -1.03 -19.53 44.84
N LYS A 103 0.22 -20.01 44.93
CA LYS A 103 1.27 -19.67 43.96
C LYS A 103 0.90 -20.11 42.54
N ALA A 104 0.33 -21.30 42.38
CA ALA A 104 -0.11 -21.80 41.08
C ALA A 104 -1.20 -20.90 40.46
N ARG A 105 -2.16 -20.43 41.27
CA ARG A 105 -3.17 -19.47 40.84
C ARG A 105 -2.57 -18.13 40.43
N GLU A 106 -1.69 -17.56 41.25
CA GLU A 106 -1.02 -16.28 40.93
C GLU A 106 -0.20 -16.36 39.64
N LEU A 107 0.55 -17.46 39.46
CA LEU A 107 1.32 -17.68 38.23
C LEU A 107 0.41 -17.83 37.02
N LEU A 108 -0.68 -18.58 37.14
CA LEU A 108 -1.63 -18.79 36.05
C LEU A 108 -2.32 -17.47 35.65
N GLU A 109 -2.77 -16.66 36.61
CA GLU A 109 -3.35 -15.35 36.34
C GLU A 109 -2.35 -14.42 35.65
N LYS A 110 -1.09 -14.41 36.11
CA LYS A 110 -0.02 -13.60 35.52
C LYS A 110 0.31 -14.02 34.09
N GLU A 111 0.43 -15.33 33.82
CA GLU A 111 0.71 -15.84 32.48
C GLU A 111 -0.47 -15.64 31.53
N ILE A 112 -1.72 -15.76 32.01
CA ILE A 112 -2.91 -15.41 31.22
C ILE A 112 -2.90 -13.92 30.88
N ALA A 113 -2.68 -13.03 31.85
CA ALA A 113 -2.63 -11.60 31.62
C ALA A 113 -1.53 -11.22 30.61
N LYS A 114 -0.35 -11.82 30.75
CA LYS A 114 0.77 -11.64 29.81
C LYS A 114 0.44 -12.17 28.42
N GLY A 115 -0.13 -13.37 28.31
CA GLY A 115 -0.54 -13.96 27.03
C GLY A 115 -1.62 -13.15 26.31
N VAL A 116 -2.57 -12.58 27.05
CA VAL A 116 -3.59 -11.67 26.51
C VAL A 116 -2.95 -10.39 25.97
N GLU A 117 -2.03 -9.78 26.73
CA GLU A 117 -1.36 -8.55 26.30
C GLU A 117 -0.44 -8.79 25.09
N GLU A 118 0.38 -9.84 25.10
CA GLU A 118 1.21 -10.22 23.95
C GLU A 118 0.35 -10.55 22.72
N GLY A 119 -0.79 -11.22 22.91
CA GLY A 119 -1.75 -11.49 21.84
C GLY A 119 -2.34 -10.22 21.26
N ARG A 120 -2.73 -9.26 22.10
CA ARG A 120 -3.23 -7.94 21.68
C ARG A 120 -2.19 -7.16 20.89
N GLN A 121 -0.94 -7.12 21.37
CA GLN A 121 0.14 -6.43 20.69
C GLN A 121 0.45 -7.03 19.32
N LYS A 122 0.54 -8.37 19.23
CA LYS A 122 0.74 -9.06 17.94
C LYS A 122 -0.37 -8.77 16.94
N ILE A 123 -1.63 -8.83 17.37
CA ILE A 123 -2.77 -8.52 16.49
C ILE A 123 -2.73 -7.06 16.06
N TYR A 124 -2.42 -6.14 16.97
CA TYR A 124 -2.33 -4.71 16.65
C TYR A 124 -1.24 -4.43 15.61
N GLU A 125 -0.06 -5.03 15.76
CA GLU A 125 1.05 -4.90 14.81
C GLU A 125 0.69 -5.48 13.43
N GLN A 126 0.08 -6.68 13.40
CA GLN A 126 -0.40 -7.30 12.17
C GLN A 126 -1.45 -6.45 11.47
N LEU A 127 -2.44 -5.95 12.22
CA LEU A 127 -3.51 -5.10 11.68
C LEU A 127 -2.95 -3.78 11.14
N LYS A 128 -2.00 -3.16 11.86
CA LYS A 128 -1.30 -1.97 11.38
C LYS A 128 -0.55 -2.24 10.07
N GLY A 129 0.12 -3.39 9.96
CA GLY A 129 0.77 -3.83 8.73
C GLY A 129 -0.22 -3.98 7.57
N HIS A 130 -1.32 -4.70 7.77
CA HIS A 130 -2.35 -4.90 6.76
C HIS A 130 -3.05 -3.60 6.34
N ILE A 131 -3.29 -2.67 7.27
CA ILE A 131 -3.86 -1.35 6.94
C ILE A 131 -2.86 -0.57 6.07
N ALA A 132 -1.57 -0.57 6.42
CA ALA A 132 -0.55 0.12 5.64
C ALA A 132 -0.40 -0.49 4.23
N GLU A 133 -0.46 -1.81 4.11
CA GLU A 133 -0.48 -2.52 2.83
C GLU A 133 -1.70 -2.16 2.00
N ALA A 134 -2.91 -2.18 2.59
CA ALA A 134 -4.14 -1.81 1.91
C ALA A 134 -4.11 -0.35 1.42
N GLN A 135 -3.62 0.57 2.24
CA GLN A 135 -3.41 1.98 1.85
C GLN A 135 -2.40 2.10 0.71
N ASN A 136 -1.33 1.31 0.72
CA ASN A 136 -0.35 1.31 -0.35
C ASN A 136 -0.94 0.79 -1.67
N VAL A 137 -1.71 -0.30 -1.63
CA VAL A 137 -2.42 -0.84 -2.80
C VAL A 137 -3.39 0.20 -3.37
N LEU A 138 -4.16 0.89 -2.52
CA LEU A 138 -5.05 1.96 -2.97
C LEU A 138 -4.30 3.12 -3.63
N ARG A 139 -3.18 3.56 -3.06
CA ARG A 139 -2.32 4.58 -3.67
C ARG A 139 -1.78 4.14 -5.03
N GLN A 140 -1.31 2.91 -5.15
CA GLN A 140 -0.83 2.34 -6.42
C GLN A 140 -1.95 2.24 -7.45
N ALA A 141 -3.15 1.80 -7.05
CA ALA A 141 -4.30 1.71 -7.94
C ALA A 141 -4.72 3.09 -8.49
N ASN A 142 -4.73 4.12 -7.63
CA ASN A 142 -5.00 5.50 -8.06
C ASN A 142 -3.92 6.01 -9.03
N ALA A 143 -2.63 5.82 -8.70
CA ALA A 143 -1.54 6.22 -9.59
C ALA A 143 -1.60 5.50 -10.96
N GLN A 144 -1.96 4.21 -10.98
CA GLN A 144 -2.16 3.45 -12.21
C GLN A 144 -3.34 3.97 -13.02
N LYS A 145 -4.49 4.23 -12.38
CA LYS A 145 -5.65 4.87 -13.02
C LYS A 145 -5.23 6.20 -13.68
N ASN A 146 -4.48 7.02 -12.96
CA ASN A 146 -4.02 8.31 -13.47
C ASN A 146 -3.11 8.16 -14.68
N THR A 147 -2.20 7.19 -14.63
CA THR A 147 -1.31 6.85 -15.75
C THR A 147 -2.10 6.43 -16.98
N ILE A 148 -3.11 5.56 -16.81
CA ILE A 148 -3.97 5.09 -17.91
C ILE A 148 -4.67 6.28 -18.58
N ILE A 149 -5.32 7.15 -17.80
CA ILE A 149 -6.04 8.31 -18.33
C ILE A 149 -5.09 9.23 -19.10
N LYS A 150 -3.94 9.61 -18.50
CA LYS A 150 -2.94 10.47 -19.15
C LYS A 150 -2.37 9.86 -20.43
N SER A 151 -2.24 8.53 -20.49
CA SER A 151 -1.77 7.81 -21.68
C SER A 151 -2.83 7.70 -22.78
N ALA A 152 -4.12 7.72 -22.42
CA ALA A 152 -5.22 7.63 -23.38
C ALA A 152 -5.45 8.93 -24.17
N VAL A 153 -5.16 10.09 -23.57
CA VAL A 153 -5.34 11.41 -24.22
C VAL A 153 -4.73 11.49 -25.64
N PRO A 154 -3.43 11.20 -25.87
CA PRO A 154 -2.85 11.25 -27.21
C PRO A 154 -3.45 10.22 -28.17
N GLU A 155 -3.90 9.07 -27.67
CA GLU A 155 -4.58 8.05 -28.49
C GLU A 155 -5.94 8.54 -28.96
N VAL A 156 -6.72 9.16 -28.06
CA VAL A 156 -8.01 9.76 -28.36
C VAL A 156 -7.83 10.90 -29.37
N MET A 157 -6.85 11.80 -29.19
CA MET A 157 -6.58 12.86 -30.17
C MET A 157 -6.29 12.29 -31.57
N LYS A 158 -5.46 11.24 -31.65
CA LYS A 158 -5.13 10.56 -32.90
C LYS A 158 -6.34 9.84 -33.52
N LEU A 159 -7.23 9.29 -32.70
CA LEU A 159 -8.47 8.68 -33.17
C LEU A 159 -9.41 9.76 -33.74
N SER A 160 -9.59 10.86 -33.01
CA SER A 160 -10.42 11.99 -33.43
C SER A 160 -9.94 12.60 -34.74
N THR A 161 -8.63 12.78 -34.93
CA THR A 161 -8.10 13.31 -36.21
C THR A 161 -8.31 12.34 -37.37
N ARG A 162 -8.24 11.03 -37.13
CA ARG A 162 -8.58 10.00 -38.14
C ARG A 162 -10.05 9.99 -38.50
N ILE A 163 -10.94 10.13 -37.53
CA ILE A 163 -12.39 10.22 -37.76
C ILE A 163 -12.69 11.48 -38.58
N ALA A 164 -12.13 12.62 -38.19
CA ALA A 164 -12.26 13.87 -38.94
C ALA A 164 -11.75 13.71 -40.38
N ALA A 165 -10.59 13.08 -40.59
CA ALA A 165 -10.07 12.80 -41.92
C ALA A 165 -11.02 11.96 -42.78
N GLN A 166 -11.66 10.95 -42.19
CA GLN A 166 -12.60 10.10 -42.89
C GLN A 166 -13.90 10.84 -43.24
N VAL A 167 -14.43 11.66 -42.34
CA VAL A 167 -15.62 12.48 -42.57
C VAL A 167 -15.35 13.50 -43.69
N VAL A 168 -14.26 14.25 -43.59
CA VAL A 168 -13.90 15.25 -44.61
C VAL A 168 -13.69 14.59 -45.97
N ARG A 169 -13.04 13.42 -46.03
CA ARG A 169 -12.89 12.68 -47.30
C ARG A 169 -14.25 12.31 -47.91
N ASN A 170 -15.20 11.86 -47.10
CA ASN A 170 -16.54 11.51 -47.59
C ASN A 170 -17.33 12.72 -48.09
N GLU A 171 -17.16 13.90 -47.47
CA GLU A 171 -17.78 15.15 -47.93
C GLU A 171 -17.17 15.64 -49.24
N LEU A 172 -15.84 15.58 -49.36
CA LEU A 172 -15.12 15.95 -50.60
C LEU A 172 -15.52 15.05 -51.79
N ALA A 173 -15.81 13.77 -51.54
CA ALA A 173 -16.29 12.86 -52.58
C ALA A 173 -17.73 13.18 -53.03
N GLN A 174 -18.53 13.86 -52.21
CA GLN A 174 -19.93 14.17 -52.49
C GLN A 174 -20.14 15.55 -53.10
N SER A 175 -19.31 16.54 -52.74
CA SER A 175 -19.45 17.92 -53.20
C SER A 175 -18.18 18.43 -53.88
N GLN A 176 -18.27 18.62 -55.21
CA GLN A 176 -17.19 19.16 -56.03
C GLN A 176 -16.96 20.67 -55.78
N ASP A 177 -17.94 21.38 -55.23
CA ASP A 177 -17.84 22.81 -54.94
C ASP A 177 -16.81 23.09 -53.83
N ILE A 178 -16.69 22.18 -52.86
CA ILE A 178 -15.73 22.28 -51.75
C ILE A 178 -14.29 22.30 -52.28
N VAL A 179 -14.02 21.54 -53.34
CA VAL A 179 -12.69 21.50 -53.98
C VAL A 179 -12.32 22.88 -54.51
N MET A 180 -13.29 23.59 -55.11
CA MET A 180 -13.06 24.91 -55.66
C MET A 180 -12.79 25.94 -54.56
N ASP A 181 -13.50 25.85 -53.43
CA ASP A 181 -13.24 26.72 -52.28
C ASP A 181 -11.85 26.49 -51.67
N ILE A 182 -11.41 25.22 -51.57
CA ILE A 182 -10.05 24.90 -51.13
C ILE A 182 -8.99 25.49 -52.07
N VAL A 183 -9.25 25.47 -53.39
CA VAL A 183 -8.36 26.05 -54.40
C VAL A 183 -8.32 27.57 -54.25
N LYS A 184 -9.45 28.25 -54.07
CA LYS A 184 -9.53 29.70 -53.82
C LYS A 184 -8.76 30.11 -52.57
N ASP A 185 -8.98 29.41 -51.45
CA ASP A 185 -8.26 29.63 -50.19
C ASP A 185 -6.74 29.45 -50.32
N ALA A 186 -6.31 28.53 -51.21
CA ALA A 186 -4.90 28.30 -51.48
C ALA A 186 -4.30 29.39 -52.39
N ILE A 187 -5.10 29.89 -53.34
CA ILE A 187 -4.75 30.99 -54.25
C ILE A 187 -4.55 32.30 -53.50
N GLU A 188 -5.39 32.62 -52.53
CA GLU A 188 -5.27 33.85 -51.74
C GLU A 188 -3.92 33.97 -51.00
N LYS A 189 -3.22 32.85 -50.81
CA LYS A 189 -1.91 32.78 -50.15
C LYS A 189 -0.74 32.94 -51.12
N ILE A 190 -1.00 33.04 -52.42
CA ILE A 190 0.03 33.21 -53.45
C ILE A 190 0.56 34.65 -53.39
N SER A 191 1.88 34.79 -53.23
CA SER A 191 2.55 36.10 -53.28
C SER A 191 3.22 36.41 -54.64
N ASP A 192 3.40 35.40 -55.50
CA ASP A 192 4.01 35.53 -56.83
C ASP A 192 3.10 34.90 -57.89
N ASN A 193 2.64 35.74 -58.82
CA ASN A 193 1.66 35.40 -59.85
C ASN A 193 2.27 35.31 -61.26
N GLU A 194 3.60 35.28 -61.41
CA GLU A 194 4.20 35.17 -62.75
C GLU A 194 3.98 33.81 -63.40
N GLN A 195 4.09 32.72 -62.64
CA GLN A 195 3.89 31.36 -63.12
C GLN A 195 3.31 30.52 -62.00
N VAL A 196 2.11 29.99 -62.22
CA VAL A 196 1.37 29.20 -61.23
C VAL A 196 0.97 27.87 -61.84
N VAL A 197 1.35 26.77 -61.17
CA VAL A 197 0.97 25.42 -61.55
C VAL A 197 0.14 24.81 -60.43
N ILE A 198 -1.13 24.54 -60.69
CA ILE A 198 -2.04 23.90 -59.74
C ILE A 198 -2.09 22.41 -60.04
N LYS A 199 -1.66 21.60 -59.07
CA LYS A 199 -1.69 20.15 -59.10
C LYS A 199 -2.88 19.65 -58.30
N VAL A 200 -3.78 18.90 -58.94
CA VAL A 200 -5.02 18.38 -58.33
C VAL A 200 -5.17 16.89 -58.59
N ALA A 201 -6.07 16.23 -57.86
CA ALA A 201 -6.42 14.84 -58.13
C ALA A 201 -7.02 14.69 -59.54
N ALA A 202 -6.90 13.49 -60.11
CA ALA A 202 -7.43 13.21 -61.44
C ALA A 202 -8.96 13.37 -61.52
N GLN A 203 -9.68 13.08 -60.42
CA GLN A 203 -11.13 13.27 -60.35
C GLN A 203 -11.54 14.75 -60.33
N ASP A 204 -10.73 15.60 -59.72
CA ASP A 204 -11.02 17.03 -59.53
C ASP A 204 -10.56 17.90 -60.71
N LEU A 205 -9.74 17.35 -61.59
CA LEU A 205 -9.13 18.06 -62.71
C LEU A 205 -10.16 18.77 -63.60
N GLN A 206 -11.29 18.12 -63.88
CA GLN A 206 -12.30 18.67 -64.76
C GLN A 206 -13.04 19.85 -64.09
N THR A 207 -13.39 19.71 -62.82
CA THR A 207 -14.07 20.76 -62.03
C THR A 207 -13.21 22.02 -61.96
N VAL A 208 -11.93 21.88 -61.61
CA VAL A 208 -11.01 23.02 -61.49
C VAL A 208 -10.68 23.64 -62.85
N ARG A 209 -10.70 22.85 -63.95
CA ARG A 209 -10.51 23.38 -65.31
C ARG A 209 -11.70 24.16 -65.84
N ASN A 210 -12.92 23.79 -65.46
CA ASN A 210 -14.12 24.50 -65.90
C ASN A 210 -14.14 25.94 -65.34
N GLU A 211 -13.59 26.13 -64.14
CA GLU A 211 -13.47 27.44 -63.47
C GLU A 211 -12.12 28.13 -63.71
N LYS A 212 -11.37 27.72 -64.73
CA LYS A 212 -10.00 28.23 -64.99
C LYS A 212 -9.97 29.75 -65.17
N ASP A 213 -10.94 30.32 -65.87
CA ASP A 213 -10.98 31.76 -66.15
C ASP A 213 -11.14 32.56 -64.85
N LEU A 214 -12.01 32.09 -63.94
CA LEU A 214 -12.19 32.66 -62.61
C LEU A 214 -10.90 32.58 -61.76
N ILE A 215 -10.15 31.48 -61.87
CA ILE A 215 -8.86 31.32 -61.17
C ILE A 215 -7.81 32.30 -61.73
N ILE A 216 -7.77 32.52 -63.04
CA ILE A 216 -6.85 33.48 -63.66
C ILE A 216 -7.13 34.89 -63.12
N ASP A 217 -8.40 35.26 -63.05
CA ASP A 217 -8.81 36.58 -62.55
C ASP A 217 -8.48 36.76 -61.06
N LEU A 218 -8.63 35.71 -60.24
CA LEU A 218 -8.31 35.75 -58.81
C LEU A 218 -6.81 35.86 -58.51
N VAL A 219 -5.96 35.12 -59.24
CA VAL A 219 -4.51 35.12 -59.03
C VAL A 219 -3.83 36.29 -59.74
N GLU A 220 -4.48 36.89 -60.74
CA GLU A 220 -3.88 37.75 -61.76
C GLU A 220 -2.66 37.07 -62.43
N ALA A 221 -2.74 35.74 -62.62
CA ALA A 221 -1.60 34.96 -63.08
C ALA A 221 -1.25 35.24 -64.55
N LYS A 222 0.01 35.56 -64.85
CA LYS A 222 0.48 35.68 -66.24
C LYS A 222 0.44 34.35 -66.99
N ASN A 223 0.72 33.24 -66.29
CA ASN A 223 0.68 31.89 -66.83
C ASN A 223 0.15 30.90 -65.78
N LEU A 224 -1.04 30.34 -66.03
CA LEU A 224 -1.67 29.32 -65.18
C LEU A 224 -1.73 27.96 -65.90
N SER A 225 -1.24 26.91 -65.24
CA SER A 225 -1.35 25.52 -65.69
C SER A 225 -2.03 24.66 -64.64
N ILE A 226 -3.01 23.84 -65.04
CA ILE A 226 -3.72 22.90 -64.15
C ILE A 226 -3.42 21.48 -64.63
N VAL A 227 -2.72 20.71 -63.80
CA VAL A 227 -2.23 19.37 -64.13
C VAL A 227 -2.68 18.35 -63.08
N PRO A 228 -2.95 17.09 -63.49
CA PRO A 228 -3.23 16.02 -62.54
C PRO A 228 -1.95 15.57 -61.83
N ASP A 229 -2.04 15.28 -60.54
CA ASP A 229 -0.99 14.64 -59.74
C ASP A 229 -1.56 13.45 -58.97
N LYS A 230 -0.85 12.32 -59.04
CA LYS A 230 -1.21 11.07 -58.35
C LYS A 230 -0.96 11.11 -56.85
N HIS A 231 -0.13 12.04 -56.38
CA HIS A 231 0.15 12.24 -54.96
C HIS A 231 -0.86 13.20 -54.32
N CYS A 232 -1.79 13.76 -55.10
CA CYS A 232 -2.87 14.60 -54.61
C CYS A 232 -4.12 13.73 -54.42
N ALA A 233 -4.63 13.68 -53.18
CA ALA A 233 -5.92 13.07 -52.90
C ALA A 233 -7.07 14.01 -53.29
N GLU A 234 -8.27 13.44 -53.45
CA GLU A 234 -9.51 14.18 -53.72
C GLU A 234 -9.70 15.35 -52.74
N GLY A 235 -10.08 16.51 -53.27
CA GLY A 235 -10.23 17.76 -52.53
C GLY A 235 -8.94 18.38 -52.00
N GLY A 236 -7.78 17.88 -52.43
CA GLY A 236 -6.48 18.50 -52.20
C GLY A 236 -5.97 19.23 -53.44
N CYS A 237 -5.23 20.31 -53.24
CA CYS A 237 -4.40 20.90 -54.29
C CYS A 237 -2.99 21.22 -53.77
N LEU A 238 -2.01 21.14 -54.67
CA LEU A 238 -0.65 21.62 -54.45
C LEU A 238 -0.37 22.70 -55.49
N ILE A 239 -0.08 23.92 -55.04
CA ILE A 239 0.21 25.03 -55.94
C ILE A 239 1.72 25.25 -55.97
N GLU A 240 2.31 25.25 -57.17
CA GLU A 240 3.73 25.56 -57.38
C GLU A 240 3.87 26.92 -58.05
N THR A 241 4.71 27.78 -57.46
CA THR A 241 5.09 29.09 -57.99
C THR A 241 6.61 29.18 -58.11
N LYS A 242 7.16 30.27 -58.64
CA LYS A 242 8.63 30.40 -58.71
C LYS A 242 9.29 30.53 -57.34
N LEU A 243 8.57 31.07 -56.36
CA LEU A 243 9.06 31.28 -55.00
C LEU A 243 8.90 30.06 -54.09
N GLY A 244 8.07 29.08 -54.46
CA GLY A 244 7.89 27.88 -53.64
C GLY A 244 6.63 27.08 -53.98
N PHE A 245 6.16 26.30 -53.01
CA PHE A 245 4.94 25.52 -53.12
C PHE A 245 4.01 25.76 -51.94
N ILE A 246 2.71 25.72 -52.19
CA ILE A 246 1.65 25.83 -51.19
C ILE A 246 0.92 24.50 -51.17
N ASP A 247 1.09 23.75 -50.08
CA ASP A 247 0.38 22.50 -49.86
C ASP A 247 -0.98 22.77 -49.21
N ALA A 248 -2.06 22.57 -49.95
CA ALA A 248 -3.42 22.69 -49.46
C ALA A 248 -4.13 21.33 -49.33
N LYS A 249 -3.37 20.22 -49.30
CA LYS A 249 -3.92 18.88 -49.04
C LYS A 249 -4.58 18.82 -47.66
N VAL A 250 -5.79 18.28 -47.63
CA VAL A 250 -6.57 18.07 -46.40
C VAL A 250 -5.80 17.23 -45.38
N VAL A 251 -5.10 16.19 -45.84
CA VAL A 251 -4.28 15.32 -44.97
C VAL A 251 -3.21 16.13 -44.24
N THR A 252 -2.46 16.97 -44.97
CA THR A 252 -1.41 17.82 -44.39
C THR A 252 -2.00 18.80 -43.36
N LYS A 253 -3.15 19.42 -43.66
CA LYS A 253 -3.83 20.34 -42.72
C LYS A 253 -4.26 19.63 -41.44
N LEU A 254 -4.82 18.41 -41.53
CA LEU A 254 -5.24 17.63 -40.36
C LEU A 254 -4.04 17.14 -39.54
N ASP A 255 -2.95 16.75 -40.19
CA ASP A 255 -1.70 16.37 -39.50
C ASP A 255 -1.10 17.57 -38.75
N MET A 256 -1.17 18.78 -39.32
CA MET A 256 -0.76 20.02 -38.64
C MET A 256 -1.62 20.31 -37.40
N ILE A 257 -2.95 20.16 -37.51
CA ILE A 257 -3.86 20.32 -36.36
C ILE A 257 -3.53 19.30 -35.27
N GLN A 258 -3.33 18.03 -35.65
CA GLN A 258 -2.94 16.99 -34.70
C GLN A 258 -1.63 17.33 -33.97
N THR A 259 -0.63 17.79 -34.74
CA THR A 259 0.68 18.16 -34.18
C THR A 259 0.57 19.35 -33.24
N ALA A 260 -0.23 20.37 -33.60
CA ALA A 260 -0.48 21.53 -32.76
C ALA A 260 -1.18 21.15 -31.45
N LEU A 261 -2.23 20.32 -31.52
CA LEU A 261 -2.95 19.84 -30.34
C LEU A 261 -2.04 19.02 -29.40
N LEU A 262 -1.22 18.13 -29.95
CA LEU A 262 -0.24 17.38 -29.17
C LEU A 262 0.84 18.29 -28.57
N GLY A 263 1.26 19.33 -29.30
CA GLY A 263 2.20 20.34 -28.81
C GLY A 263 1.67 21.09 -27.60
N VAL A 264 0.44 21.61 -27.67
CA VAL A 264 -0.22 22.30 -26.55
C VAL A 264 -0.33 21.38 -25.34
N TYR A 265 -0.75 20.12 -25.54
CA TYR A 265 -0.83 19.13 -24.46
C TYR A 265 0.53 18.85 -23.81
N GLN A 266 1.60 18.72 -24.61
CA GLN A 266 2.95 18.50 -24.11
C GLN A 266 3.49 19.71 -23.35
N GLU A 267 3.25 20.93 -23.84
CA GLU A 267 3.66 22.16 -23.14
C GLU A 267 2.97 22.30 -21.78
N GLU A 268 1.66 22.06 -21.71
CA GLU A 268 0.93 22.06 -20.44
C GLU A 268 1.46 21.00 -19.48
N LYS A 269 1.74 19.79 -19.99
CA LYS A 269 2.33 18.71 -19.20
C LYS A 269 3.69 19.11 -18.62
N VAL A 270 4.58 19.69 -19.43
CA VAL A 270 5.92 20.13 -18.99
C VAL A 270 5.81 21.27 -17.97
N LYS A 271 4.94 22.25 -18.21
CA LYS A 271 4.71 23.37 -17.26
C LYS A 271 4.23 22.83 -15.91
N ARG A 272 3.29 21.87 -15.91
CA ARG A 272 2.82 21.19 -14.70
C ARG A 272 3.92 20.43 -13.98
N GLU A 273 4.67 19.57 -14.69
CA GLU A 273 5.79 18.82 -14.10
C GLU A 273 6.87 19.72 -13.52
N THR A 274 7.10 20.89 -14.11
CA THR A 274 8.07 21.88 -13.62
C THR A 274 7.56 22.60 -12.38
N ALA A 275 6.31 23.09 -12.41
CA ALA A 275 5.69 23.74 -11.25
C ALA A 275 5.63 22.80 -10.02
N LEU A 276 5.33 21.52 -10.26
CA LEU A 276 5.30 20.50 -9.22
C LEU A 276 6.69 20.24 -8.61
N LYS A 277 7.74 20.18 -9.43
CA LYS A 277 9.13 20.05 -8.96
C LYS A 277 9.55 21.26 -8.13
N GLU A 278 9.24 22.46 -8.60
CA GLU A 278 9.54 23.72 -7.89
C GLU A 278 8.80 23.81 -6.55
N ALA A 279 7.54 23.38 -6.47
CA ALA A 279 6.77 23.32 -5.22
C ALA A 279 7.40 22.37 -4.20
N VAL A 280 7.83 21.18 -4.63
CA VAL A 280 8.55 20.21 -3.79
C VAL A 280 9.89 20.78 -3.32
N GLU A 281 10.64 21.46 -4.18
CA GLU A 281 11.91 22.11 -3.82
C GLU A 281 11.73 23.24 -2.80
N ARG A 282 10.58 23.93 -2.80
CA ARG A 282 10.23 24.94 -1.80
C ARG A 282 9.79 24.35 -0.45
N GLY A 283 9.74 23.03 -0.32
CA GLY A 283 9.31 22.35 0.89
C GLY A 283 7.80 22.45 1.15
N GLU A 284 7.02 22.76 0.10
CA GLU A 284 5.57 22.69 0.18
C GLU A 284 5.16 21.22 0.24
N GLU A 285 4.23 20.89 1.14
CA GLU A 285 3.68 19.54 1.27
C GLU A 285 2.70 19.33 0.11
N VAL A 286 3.23 18.93 -1.06
CA VAL A 286 2.41 18.67 -2.24
C VAL A 286 1.91 17.23 -2.19
N ASP A 287 0.61 17.06 -1.95
CA ASP A 287 -0.04 15.78 -2.16
C ASP A 287 -0.20 15.54 -3.66
N LEU A 288 0.85 14.94 -4.24
CA LEU A 288 0.93 14.51 -5.63
C LEU A 288 -0.33 13.74 -6.07
N ALA A 289 -0.92 12.93 -5.19
CA ALA A 289 -2.11 12.17 -5.53
C ALA A 289 -3.34 13.08 -5.66
N ALA A 290 -3.49 14.07 -4.78
CA ALA A 290 -4.60 15.01 -4.80
C ALA A 290 -4.55 15.98 -6.00
N GLU A 291 -3.36 16.49 -6.34
CA GLU A 291 -3.20 17.33 -7.54
C GLU A 291 -3.47 16.54 -8.82
N GLU A 292 -2.98 15.31 -8.92
CA GLU A 292 -3.27 14.45 -10.07
C GLU A 292 -4.77 14.10 -10.18
N GLN A 293 -5.45 13.91 -9.05
CA GLN A 293 -6.89 13.66 -9.00
C GLN A 293 -7.66 14.86 -9.57
N LYS A 294 -7.28 16.07 -9.14
CA LYS A 294 -7.88 17.34 -9.57
C LYS A 294 -7.67 17.59 -11.07
N ASP A 295 -6.48 17.32 -11.58
CA ASP A 295 -6.18 17.46 -13.02
C ASP A 295 -7.04 16.55 -13.89
N ILE A 296 -7.29 15.32 -13.45
CA ILE A 296 -8.16 14.39 -14.18
C ILE A 296 -9.61 14.82 -14.06
N GLU A 297 -10.02 15.31 -12.90
CA GLU A 297 -11.36 15.85 -12.72
C GLU A 297 -11.58 17.05 -13.63
N GLU A 298 -10.61 17.96 -13.77
CA GLU A 298 -10.63 19.04 -14.76
C GLU A 298 -10.66 18.49 -16.21
N LEU A 299 -9.80 17.52 -16.56
CA LEU A 299 -9.81 16.89 -17.89
C LEU A 299 -11.14 16.19 -18.22
N MET A 300 -11.80 15.58 -17.23
CA MET A 300 -13.10 14.95 -17.38
C MET A 300 -14.26 15.95 -17.35
N GLN A 301 -14.11 17.08 -16.67
CA GLN A 301 -15.11 18.16 -16.63
C GLN A 301 -15.20 18.90 -17.95
N VAL A 302 -14.15 18.95 -18.78
CA VAL A 302 -14.15 19.73 -20.04
C VAL A 302 -15.10 19.17 -21.11
N THR A 303 -15.71 17.99 -20.91
CA THR A 303 -16.81 17.55 -21.79
C THR A 303 -17.74 16.62 -21.03
N SER A 304 -18.61 17.18 -20.19
CA SER A 304 -19.79 16.40 -19.83
C SER A 304 -20.61 16.17 -21.11
N LEU A 305 -20.98 14.93 -21.39
CA LEU A 305 -21.91 14.58 -22.49
C LEU A 305 -23.22 15.38 -22.39
N GLU A 306 -23.53 15.90 -21.20
CA GLU A 306 -24.67 16.75 -20.91
C GLU A 306 -24.51 18.15 -21.51
N GLU A 307 -23.36 18.81 -21.34
CA GLU A 307 -23.07 20.12 -21.94
C GLU A 307 -23.02 20.06 -23.48
N ILE A 308 -22.45 18.99 -24.05
CA ILE A 308 -22.43 18.79 -25.51
C ILE A 308 -23.86 18.64 -26.04
N ARG A 309 -24.68 17.80 -25.40
CA ARG A 309 -26.09 17.61 -25.79
C ARG A 309 -26.91 18.89 -25.64
N GLU A 310 -26.63 19.69 -24.62
CA GLU A 310 -27.31 20.96 -24.40
C GLU A 310 -26.92 22.00 -25.46
N GLN A 311 -25.65 22.04 -25.88
CA GLN A 311 -25.19 22.86 -27.00
C GLN A 311 -25.76 22.39 -28.35
N GLU A 312 -25.81 21.09 -28.61
CA GLU A 312 -26.45 20.53 -29.82
C GLU A 312 -27.94 20.89 -29.88
N LYS A 313 -28.65 20.78 -28.76
CA LYS A 313 -30.06 21.15 -28.68
C LYS A 313 -30.28 22.64 -28.97
N LYS A 314 -29.44 23.52 -28.41
CA LYS A 314 -29.48 24.97 -28.69
C LYS A 314 -29.20 25.28 -30.16
N MET A 315 -28.20 24.65 -30.77
CA MET A 315 -27.92 24.83 -32.20
C MET A 315 -29.10 24.40 -33.08
N LEU A 316 -29.75 23.28 -32.75
CA LEU A 316 -30.93 22.79 -33.48
C LEU A 316 -32.13 23.74 -33.34
N GLU A 317 -32.36 24.30 -32.15
CA GLU A 317 -33.43 25.29 -31.92
C GLU A 317 -33.17 26.58 -32.71
N GLU A 318 -31.94 27.09 -32.72
CA GLU A 318 -31.56 28.27 -33.52
C GLU A 318 -31.69 28.04 -35.02
N GLN A 319 -31.31 26.85 -35.52
CA GLN A 319 -31.50 26.50 -36.93
C GLN A 319 -32.99 26.42 -37.32
N GLN A 320 -33.85 25.91 -36.42
CA GLN A 320 -35.29 25.86 -36.63
C GLN A 320 -35.95 27.24 -36.61
N GLU A 321 -35.48 28.16 -35.75
CA GLU A 321 -35.95 29.55 -35.77
C GLU A 321 -35.53 30.28 -37.04
N LYS A 322 -34.28 30.12 -37.49
CA LYS A 322 -33.81 30.71 -38.76
C LYS A 322 -34.61 30.19 -39.96
N ALA A 323 -34.86 28.89 -40.04
CA ALA A 323 -35.67 28.30 -41.12
C ALA A 323 -37.12 28.80 -41.13
N LYS A 324 -37.70 29.08 -39.94
CA LYS A 324 -39.05 29.68 -39.84
C LYS A 324 -39.08 31.16 -40.21
N ALA A 325 -38.01 31.90 -39.90
CA ALA A 325 -37.87 33.29 -40.29
C ALA A 325 -37.69 33.46 -41.81
N GLU A 326 -36.96 32.54 -42.44
CA GLU A 326 -36.73 32.54 -43.90
C GLU A 326 -37.95 31.99 -44.69
N GLY A 327 -38.70 31.03 -44.11
CA GLY A 327 -39.93 30.50 -44.71
C GLY A 327 -41.17 31.42 -44.61
N GLY A 328 -41.05 32.60 -43.99
CA GLY A 328 -42.16 33.53 -43.74
C GLY A 328 -42.42 34.58 -44.84
N VAL A 329 -41.66 34.60 -45.94
CA VAL A 329 -41.74 35.67 -46.95
C VAL A 329 -42.43 35.25 -48.26
N GLU A 330 -42.70 33.97 -48.51
CA GLU A 330 -43.42 33.54 -49.71
C GLU A 330 -44.89 33.21 -49.42
N GLY A 331 -45.79 34.18 -49.60
CA GLY A 331 -47.21 33.86 -49.67
C GLY A 331 -48.22 35.01 -49.57
N ALA A 332 -48.25 35.92 -50.54
CA ALA A 332 -49.50 36.53 -51.02
C ALA A 332 -49.29 37.26 -52.37
N PRO A 333 -49.83 36.76 -53.50
CA PRO A 333 -50.15 37.61 -54.63
C PRO A 333 -51.55 38.18 -54.43
N GLU A 334 -51.67 39.50 -54.26
CA GLU A 334 -52.96 40.18 -54.35
C GLU A 334 -53.49 40.15 -55.80
N LEU A 335 -54.77 39.79 -55.93
CA LEU A 335 -55.57 39.79 -57.15
C LEU A 335 -56.02 41.21 -57.54
#